data_AF-L5MEK3-F1
#
_entry.id   AF-L5MEK3-F1
#
_cell.length_a   1.000
_cell.length_b   1.000
_cell.length_c   1.000
_cell.angle_alpha   90.00
_cell.angle_beta   90.00
_cell.angle_gamma   90.00
#
_symmetry.space_group_name_H-M   'P 1'
#
loop_
_entity.id
_entity.type
_entity.pdbx_description
1 polymer ?
#
loop_
_entity_poly.entity_id
_entity_poly.type
_entity_poly.pdbx_seq_one_letter_code
_entity_poly.pdbx_strand_id
1 'polypeptide(L)'
;MAVAVGRLLRATVARHASAIPRGISASAALRPAASRRTGLTNVLWPASSQAKFAFSTSSSYHAPAVTQHAPYFKGTAVVNGEFKELSLDDFKGKYLVLFFYPLDFTFVCPTEIVAFSDKANEFRDVNCDVVAVSVDSHFSHLAWINTPRKNGGLGHMNIPLLSDLTKQISRDYGVLLEGPGLALRGLFIIDPNGVIKHLSVNDLPVGRSVEETLRLVKAFQFVEVHGEVCPANWTPDSPTIKPHPTASKEYFEKNRHPYESLLLGTGVIASTTFFGLFPRLLLMKSAVKNIFLRETLPAAILTQVSAMNVAASRSFEPIRGIEVMDKEGNVVGYSRKAGTKAVSDTTTSRVVLFGTSAFIPEVFSHFYKKTPLFVRYPRSLWTLKLSCTILVMGLMVPVSFSMFPQIQRIQCSKLEQEIQSATEETELFYNRGV
;
A
#
# COMPACT_ATOMS: atom_id res chain seq x y z
N MET A 1 10.49 -48.92 5.81
CA MET A 1 10.97 -48.28 7.05
C MET A 1 11.19 -46.82 6.73
N ALA A 2 10.86 -45.82 7.54
CA ALA A 2 10.15 -45.69 8.80
C ALA A 2 10.32 -44.20 9.13
N VAL A 3 9.29 -43.52 9.65
CA VAL A 3 9.43 -42.32 10.50
C VAL A 3 9.99 -41.07 9.76
N ALA A 4 9.25 -40.02 9.44
CA ALA A 4 8.63 -39.12 10.41
C ALA A 4 7.65 -38.17 9.72
N VAL A 5 6.40 -38.60 9.59
CA VAL A 5 5.25 -37.70 9.51
C VAL A 5 4.41 -38.03 10.73
N GLY A 6 4.58 -37.27 11.80
CA GLY A 6 3.88 -37.52 13.06
C GLY A 6 4.56 -36.90 14.27
N ARG A 7 4.57 -35.56 14.35
CA ARG A 7 4.66 -34.78 15.59
C ARG A 7 4.71 -33.29 15.24
N LEU A 8 3.56 -32.63 15.26
CA LEU A 8 3.31 -31.37 15.98
C LEU A 8 1.97 -30.76 15.53
N LEU A 9 0.88 -31.44 15.87
CA LEU A 9 -0.43 -30.83 16.05
C LEU A 9 -1.12 -31.59 17.18
N ARG A 10 -0.80 -31.24 18.43
CA ARG A 10 -1.70 -31.44 19.56
C ARG A 10 -1.31 -30.56 20.75
N ALA A 11 -2.29 -29.73 21.11
CA ALA A 11 -2.63 -29.37 22.48
C ALA A 11 -1.67 -28.46 23.25
N THR A 12 -1.81 -27.16 23.00
CA THR A 12 -1.56 -26.13 24.03
C THR A 12 -2.86 -25.97 24.84
N VAL A 13 -2.98 -26.71 25.94
CA VAL A 13 -3.99 -26.49 26.97
C VAL A 13 -3.30 -26.55 28.34
N ALA A 14 -3.62 -25.54 29.15
CA ALA A 14 -3.53 -25.44 30.60
C ALA A 14 -2.15 -25.18 31.25
N ARG A 15 -2.05 -23.97 31.83
CA ARG A 15 -1.72 -23.62 33.24
C ARG A 15 -1.11 -22.20 33.24
N HIS A 16 -1.49 -21.21 34.04
CA HIS A 16 -2.34 -21.10 35.23
C HIS A 16 -2.96 -19.70 35.28
N ALA A 17 -4.23 -19.63 35.69
CA ALA A 17 -4.84 -18.44 36.26
C ALA A 17 -5.45 -18.83 37.61
N SER A 18 -5.73 -17.81 38.43
CA SER A 18 -6.29 -17.81 39.79
C SER A 18 -5.23 -17.85 40.91
N ALA A 19 -5.34 -17.07 42.00
CA ALA A 19 -6.51 -16.41 42.55
C ALA A 19 -6.14 -15.19 43.41
N ILE A 20 -6.99 -14.17 43.34
CA ILE A 20 -7.21 -13.14 44.38
C ILE A 20 -8.31 -13.69 45.33
N PRO A 21 -8.28 -13.31 46.62
CA PRO A 21 -9.51 -12.84 47.27
C PRO A 21 -9.25 -11.52 48.04
N ARG A 22 -9.92 -10.41 47.70
CA ARG A 22 -11.18 -9.89 48.29
C ARG A 22 -11.23 -9.84 49.84
N GLY A 23 -11.10 -8.63 50.37
CA GLY A 23 -12.22 -7.97 51.06
C GLY A 23 -12.10 -7.62 52.57
N ILE A 24 -12.50 -6.37 52.85
CA ILE A 24 -13.27 -5.87 54.03
C ILE A 24 -12.50 -5.28 55.23
N SER A 25 -12.51 -3.93 55.26
CA SER A 25 -12.98 -2.97 56.30
C SER A 25 -12.37 -2.82 57.72
N ALA A 26 -12.01 -1.56 57.99
CA ALA A 26 -12.21 -0.71 59.19
C ALA A 26 -11.47 -0.93 60.53
N SER A 27 -10.66 0.07 60.91
CA SER A 27 -10.74 0.88 62.16
C SER A 27 -9.43 1.68 62.34
N ALA A 28 -9.45 3.02 62.26
CA ALA A 28 -9.66 3.98 63.35
C ALA A 28 -8.35 4.41 64.04
N ALA A 29 -7.99 5.70 63.93
CA ALA A 29 -7.52 6.54 65.05
C ALA A 29 -7.13 7.98 64.59
N LEU A 30 -7.98 8.94 65.01
CA LEU A 30 -7.62 10.21 65.68
C LEU A 30 -6.76 11.29 64.96
N ARG A 31 -7.50 12.30 64.44
CA ARG A 31 -7.43 13.77 64.69
C ARG A 31 -6.33 14.34 65.64
N PRO A 32 -5.87 15.60 65.46
CA PRO A 32 -6.70 16.83 65.39
C PRO A 32 -6.33 17.78 64.23
N ALA A 33 -7.13 18.70 63.68
CA ALA A 33 -8.18 19.62 64.16
C ALA A 33 -7.69 20.76 65.07
N ALA A 34 -7.26 21.88 64.48
CA ALA A 34 -7.59 23.23 64.98
C ALA A 34 -7.27 24.31 63.94
N SER A 35 -8.32 24.87 63.34
CA SER A 35 -8.28 26.21 62.76
C SER A 35 -8.44 27.24 63.89
N ARG A 36 -7.77 28.39 63.81
CA ARG A 36 -8.21 29.58 64.53
C ARG A 36 -7.93 30.86 63.73
N ARG A 37 -9.02 31.51 63.34
CA ARG A 37 -9.09 32.91 62.88
C ARG A 37 -8.91 33.86 64.06
N THR A 38 -8.12 34.91 63.86
CA THR A 38 -8.23 36.30 64.35
C THR A 38 -7.09 37.06 63.66
N GLY A 39 -7.21 38.19 62.97
CA GLY A 39 -8.11 39.33 63.14
C GLY A 39 -7.30 40.56 63.58
N LEU A 40 -6.82 41.33 62.59
CA LEU A 40 -6.43 42.77 62.59
C LEU A 40 -5.33 43.28 63.54
N THR A 41 -4.28 43.90 62.97
CA THR A 41 -3.92 45.32 63.20
C THR A 41 -2.90 45.84 62.17
N ASN A 42 -3.00 47.14 61.90
CA ASN A 42 -2.29 47.95 60.90
C ASN A 42 -0.80 48.18 61.20
N VAL A 43 0.04 48.24 60.16
CA VAL A 43 1.23 49.10 60.12
C VAL A 43 1.34 49.75 58.73
N LEU A 44 1.64 51.06 58.74
CA LEU A 44 1.64 52.04 57.65
C LEU A 44 3.01 52.14 56.90
N TRP A 45 2.93 52.37 55.58
CA TRP A 45 3.82 53.19 54.68
C TRP A 45 5.23 52.67 54.27
N PRO A 46 5.85 53.12 53.13
CA PRO A 46 5.36 53.58 51.81
C PRO A 46 5.88 52.81 50.56
N ALA A 47 5.13 53.01 49.48
CA ALA A 47 5.50 53.35 48.10
C ALA A 47 6.85 52.93 47.44
N SER A 48 6.65 52.33 46.26
CA SER A 48 7.38 52.54 45.00
C SER A 48 8.83 52.08 44.90
N SER A 49 8.98 50.83 44.48
CA SER A 49 9.97 50.45 43.47
C SER A 49 9.33 49.41 42.57
N GLN A 50 8.58 49.86 41.56
CA GLN A 50 8.21 49.01 40.44
C GLN A 50 9.51 48.62 39.73
N ALA A 51 10.05 47.47 40.11
CA ALA A 51 10.98 46.75 39.27
C ALA A 51 10.26 46.55 37.93
N LYS A 52 10.71 47.28 36.91
CA LYS A 52 10.39 46.99 35.52
C LYS A 52 10.96 45.60 35.25
N PHE A 53 10.14 44.58 35.48
CA PHE A 53 10.30 43.31 34.80
C PHE A 53 10.21 43.65 33.31
N ALA A 54 11.36 43.88 32.70
CA ALA A 54 11.50 43.73 31.28
C ALA A 54 11.07 42.28 31.03
N PHE A 55 9.85 42.11 30.52
CA PHE A 55 9.51 40.92 29.78
C PHE A 55 10.56 40.83 28.68
N SER A 56 11.58 40.03 28.93
CA SER A 56 12.40 39.48 27.87
C SER A 56 11.39 38.79 26.96
N THR A 57 11.10 39.41 25.82
CA THR A 57 10.53 38.70 24.71
C THR A 57 11.57 37.64 24.41
N SER A 58 11.38 36.44 24.95
CA SER A 58 12.12 35.28 24.52
C SER A 58 12.03 35.30 23.00
N SER A 59 13.17 35.53 22.35
CA SER A 59 13.33 35.26 20.93
C SER A 59 12.86 33.83 20.79
N SER A 60 11.61 33.69 20.35
CA SER A 60 11.00 32.41 20.14
C SER A 60 11.79 31.86 18.98
N TYR A 61 12.77 30.99 19.25
CA TYR A 61 13.51 30.27 18.22
C TYR A 61 12.45 29.74 17.26
N HIS A 62 12.31 30.40 16.11
CA HIS A 62 11.36 29.99 15.09
C HIS A 62 11.96 28.72 14.52
N ALA A 63 11.51 27.58 15.04
CA ALA A 63 11.86 26.30 14.47
C ALA A 63 11.44 26.30 13.00
N PRO A 64 12.29 25.81 12.08
CA PRO A 64 11.89 25.72 10.69
C PRO A 64 10.69 24.79 10.59
N ALA A 65 9.62 25.27 9.98
CA ALA A 65 8.37 24.55 9.89
C ALA A 65 7.87 24.55 8.45
N VAL A 66 7.31 23.41 8.04
CA VAL A 66 6.59 23.32 6.77
C VAL A 66 5.46 24.34 6.77
N THR A 67 5.17 24.94 5.61
CA THR A 67 4.24 26.05 5.36
C THR A 67 4.72 27.43 5.82
N GLN A 68 5.83 27.54 6.54
CA GLN A 68 6.41 28.82 6.94
C GLN A 68 7.53 29.26 6.00
N HIS A 69 7.84 30.55 5.99
CA HIS A 69 9.00 31.05 5.26
C HIS A 69 10.30 30.44 5.83
N ALA A 70 11.20 30.08 4.92
CA ALA A 70 12.50 29.54 5.28
C ALA A 70 13.34 30.60 6.02
N PRO A 71 14.04 30.23 7.12
CA PRO A 71 14.95 31.16 7.78
C PRO A 71 15.98 31.72 6.79
N TYR A 72 16.18 33.03 6.84
CA TYR A 72 17.13 33.69 5.97
C TYR A 72 18.55 33.21 6.26
N PHE A 73 19.34 32.99 5.22
CA PHE A 73 20.76 32.68 5.35
C PHE A 73 21.58 33.51 4.35
N LYS A 74 22.82 33.76 4.74
CA LYS A 74 23.85 34.35 3.88
C LYS A 74 25.22 33.85 4.32
N GLY A 75 26.07 33.50 3.37
CA GLY A 75 27.45 33.12 3.67
C GLY A 75 28.27 32.88 2.42
N THR A 76 29.56 32.64 2.65
CA THR A 76 30.52 32.33 1.59
C THR A 76 30.39 30.87 1.18
N ALA A 77 30.24 30.62 -0.11
CA ALA A 77 30.18 29.30 -0.72
C ALA A 77 31.30 29.11 -1.76
N VAL A 78 31.63 27.85 -2.03
CA VAL A 78 32.46 27.48 -3.18
C VAL A 78 31.56 27.15 -4.36
N VAL A 79 31.68 27.91 -5.44
CA VAL A 79 30.92 27.75 -6.69
C VAL A 79 31.89 27.68 -7.85
N ASN A 80 31.91 26.54 -8.56
CA ASN A 80 32.85 26.31 -9.68
C ASN A 80 34.33 26.54 -9.31
N GLY A 81 34.72 26.25 -8.07
CA GLY A 81 36.09 26.44 -7.56
C GLY A 81 36.41 27.86 -7.09
N GLU A 82 35.47 28.81 -7.16
CA GLU A 82 35.64 30.18 -6.70
C GLU A 82 34.84 30.44 -5.42
N PHE A 83 35.31 31.38 -4.59
CA PHE A 83 34.56 31.86 -3.44
C PHE A 83 33.53 32.92 -3.86
N LYS A 84 32.26 32.68 -3.55
CA LYS A 84 31.15 33.58 -3.84
C LYS A 84 30.25 33.71 -2.63
N GLU A 85 29.73 34.92 -2.39
CA GLU A 85 28.66 35.12 -1.42
C GLU A 85 27.35 34.58 -2.01
N LEU A 86 26.66 33.75 -1.24
CA LEU A 86 25.33 33.24 -1.55
C LEU A 86 24.37 33.55 -0.40
N SER A 87 23.13 33.82 -0.74
CA SER A 87 22.03 34.09 0.17
C SER A 87 20.76 33.38 -0.27
N LEU A 88 19.78 33.26 0.63
CA LEU A 88 18.47 32.71 0.31
C LEU A 88 17.78 33.49 -0.84
N ASP A 89 18.03 34.80 -0.91
CA ASP A 89 17.41 35.69 -1.88
C ASP A 89 17.84 35.41 -3.33
N ASP A 90 19.02 34.82 -3.54
CA ASP A 90 19.54 34.46 -4.87
C ASP A 90 18.74 33.34 -5.53
N PHE A 91 17.90 32.63 -4.77
CA PHE A 91 17.08 31.52 -5.22
C PHE A 91 15.59 31.86 -5.39
N LYS A 92 15.20 33.14 -5.23
CA LYS A 92 13.82 33.58 -5.47
C LYS A 92 13.37 33.23 -6.90
N GLY A 93 12.14 32.75 -7.02
CA GLY A 93 11.59 32.32 -8.32
C GLY A 93 11.99 30.89 -8.73
N LYS A 94 12.79 30.18 -7.93
CA LYS A 94 13.18 28.78 -8.16
C LYS A 94 12.88 27.93 -6.93
N TYR A 95 12.73 26.63 -7.15
CA TYR A 95 12.79 25.69 -6.05
C TYR A 95 14.23 25.57 -5.55
N LEU A 96 14.40 25.41 -4.24
CA LEU A 96 15.70 25.21 -3.61
C LEU A 96 15.68 23.96 -2.74
N VAL A 97 16.55 23.01 -3.03
CA VAL A 97 16.91 21.93 -2.12
C VAL A 97 18.12 22.38 -1.32
N LEU A 98 17.89 22.74 -0.05
CA LEU A 98 18.95 23.11 0.89
C LEU A 98 19.20 21.92 1.83
N PHE A 99 20.39 21.34 1.81
CA PHE A 99 20.69 20.20 2.66
C PHE A 99 21.99 20.38 3.46
N PHE A 100 21.91 20.01 4.73
CA PHE A 100 23.01 20.04 5.67
C PHE A 100 23.70 18.68 5.72
N TYR A 101 25.01 18.68 5.91
CA TYR A 101 25.79 17.48 6.20
C TYR A 101 26.74 17.72 7.38
N PRO A 102 27.11 16.67 8.14
CA PRO A 102 27.90 16.81 9.35
C PRO A 102 29.23 17.55 9.19
N LEU A 103 30.16 16.98 8.42
CA LEU A 103 31.55 17.46 8.31
C LEU A 103 32.18 17.03 6.99
N ASP A 104 33.09 17.86 6.49
CA ASP A 104 34.02 17.54 5.41
C ASP A 104 34.95 16.38 5.79
N PHE A 105 35.49 15.67 4.79
CA PHE A 105 36.43 14.54 4.95
C PHE A 105 35.93 13.38 5.83
N THR A 106 34.62 13.15 5.86
CA THR A 106 33.98 12.01 6.54
C THR A 106 33.41 10.98 5.54
N PHE A 107 32.58 10.04 6.02
CA PHE A 107 32.26 8.82 5.27
C PHE A 107 31.01 8.91 4.38
N VAL A 108 29.85 9.22 4.97
CA VAL A 108 28.56 9.26 4.25
C VAL A 108 28.36 10.61 3.54
N CYS A 109 28.91 11.70 4.08
CA CYS A 109 28.77 13.03 3.50
C CYS A 109 29.23 13.14 2.03
N PRO A 110 30.41 12.63 1.62
CA PRO A 110 30.82 12.72 0.22
C PRO A 110 29.90 11.94 -0.72
N THR A 111 29.30 10.84 -0.26
CA THR A 111 28.41 10.04 -1.13
C THR A 111 27.12 10.80 -1.44
N GLU A 112 26.56 11.53 -0.47
CA GLU A 112 25.37 12.36 -0.67
C GLU A 112 25.64 13.56 -1.59
N ILE A 113 26.72 14.31 -1.31
CA ILE A 113 27.10 15.51 -2.07
C ILE A 113 27.37 15.15 -3.54
N VAL A 114 28.13 14.07 -3.77
CA VAL A 114 28.42 13.58 -5.11
C VAL A 114 27.14 13.14 -5.83
N ALA A 115 26.24 12.42 -5.16
CA ALA A 115 24.99 11.96 -5.77
C ALA A 115 24.08 13.13 -6.21
N PHE A 116 23.96 14.18 -5.38
CA PHE A 116 23.24 15.40 -5.77
C PHE A 116 23.97 16.17 -6.88
N SER A 117 25.30 16.27 -6.82
CA SER A 117 26.10 16.93 -7.86
C SER A 117 25.97 16.25 -9.22
N ASP A 118 26.00 14.92 -9.27
CA ASP A 118 25.92 14.15 -10.51
C ASP A 118 24.50 14.25 -11.12
N LYS A 119 23.46 14.39 -10.29
CA LYS A 119 22.06 14.60 -10.70
C LYS A 119 21.64 16.08 -10.76
N ALA A 120 22.55 17.02 -10.58
CA ALA A 120 22.21 18.45 -10.50
C ALA A 120 21.45 18.97 -11.74
N ASN A 121 21.73 18.40 -12.91
CA ASN A 121 21.03 18.75 -14.14
C ASN A 121 19.54 18.36 -14.10
N GLU A 122 19.18 17.21 -13.52
CA GLU A 122 17.78 16.79 -13.41
C GLU A 122 16.96 17.73 -12.52
N PHE A 123 17.60 18.36 -11.51
CA PHE A 123 16.97 19.39 -10.69
C PHE A 123 16.83 20.71 -11.47
N ARG A 124 17.87 21.12 -12.21
CA ARG A 124 17.83 22.34 -13.05
C ARG A 124 16.77 22.28 -14.13
N ASP A 125 16.57 21.11 -14.75
CA ASP A 125 15.58 20.89 -15.80
C ASP A 125 14.14 21.15 -15.29
N VAL A 126 13.91 21.01 -13.99
CA VAL A 126 12.64 21.33 -13.32
C VAL A 126 12.70 22.66 -12.54
N ASN A 127 13.58 23.59 -12.91
CA ASN A 127 13.74 24.89 -12.25
C ASN A 127 13.99 24.80 -10.73
N CYS A 128 14.86 23.85 -10.33
CA CYS A 128 15.27 23.63 -8.95
C CYS A 128 16.79 23.69 -8.82
N ASP A 129 17.29 24.51 -7.89
CA ASP A 129 18.70 24.55 -7.51
C ASP A 129 18.94 23.72 -6.24
N VAL A 130 20.18 23.25 -6.06
CA VAL A 130 20.60 22.41 -4.92
C VAL A 130 21.82 23.03 -4.26
N VAL A 131 21.80 23.17 -2.93
CA VAL A 131 22.90 23.72 -2.13
C VAL A 131 23.20 22.81 -0.95
N ALA A 132 24.48 22.48 -0.77
CA ALA A 132 24.96 21.74 0.39
C ALA A 132 25.54 22.70 1.43
N VAL A 133 25.34 22.42 2.72
CA VAL A 133 25.80 23.26 3.83
C VAL A 133 26.48 22.40 4.90
N SER A 134 27.61 22.85 5.43
CA SER A 134 28.15 22.34 6.70
C SER A 134 28.78 23.46 7.51
N VAL A 135 29.25 23.10 8.71
CA VAL A 135 29.90 24.04 9.64
C VAL A 135 31.39 24.26 9.33
N ASP A 136 31.90 23.66 8.26
CA ASP A 136 33.28 23.77 7.82
C ASP A 136 33.53 25.12 7.11
N SER A 137 34.80 25.50 6.96
CA SER A 137 35.17 26.71 6.24
C SER A 137 35.14 26.52 4.72
N HIS A 138 34.89 27.60 3.97
CA HIS A 138 34.98 27.58 2.51
C HIS A 138 36.37 27.15 1.98
N PHE A 139 37.44 27.35 2.74
CA PHE A 139 38.77 26.81 2.43
C PHE A 139 38.82 25.28 2.52
N SER A 140 38.17 24.69 3.55
CA SER A 140 38.04 23.23 3.68
C SER A 140 37.25 22.65 2.52
N HIS A 141 36.14 23.27 2.15
CA HIS A 141 35.34 22.86 1.00
C HIS A 141 36.16 22.82 -0.29
N LEU A 142 36.94 23.88 -0.57
CA LEU A 142 37.78 23.93 -1.77
C LEU A 142 38.88 22.85 -1.74
N ALA A 143 39.50 22.61 -0.59
CA ALA A 143 40.47 21.52 -0.44
C ALA A 143 39.83 20.14 -0.67
N TRP A 144 38.59 19.95 -0.22
CA TRP A 144 37.87 18.69 -0.39
C TRP A 144 37.38 18.45 -1.82
N ILE A 145 36.95 19.51 -2.51
CA ILE A 145 36.69 19.54 -3.96
C ILE A 145 37.94 19.12 -4.75
N ASN A 146 39.10 19.67 -4.38
CA ASN A 146 40.38 19.35 -5.04
C ASN A 146 40.89 17.93 -4.72
N THR A 147 40.29 17.25 -3.74
CA THR A 147 40.64 15.87 -3.41
C THR A 147 39.91 14.90 -4.36
N PRO A 148 40.60 13.95 -5.02
CA PRO A 148 39.96 12.98 -5.91
C PRO A 148 38.95 12.07 -5.18
N ARG A 149 37.83 11.73 -5.85
CA ARG A 149 36.79 10.84 -5.31
C ARG A 149 37.32 9.49 -4.79
N LYS A 150 38.33 8.93 -5.48
CA LYS A 150 39.00 7.67 -5.06
C LYS A 150 39.66 7.74 -3.67
N ASN A 151 39.97 8.93 -3.18
CA ASN A 151 40.58 9.18 -1.88
C ASN A 151 39.55 9.72 -0.86
N GLY A 152 38.25 9.59 -1.13
CA GLY A 152 37.19 10.15 -0.28
C GLY A 152 36.95 11.65 -0.45
N GLY A 153 37.47 12.26 -1.52
CA GLY A 153 37.16 13.63 -1.91
C GLY A 153 35.90 13.77 -2.75
N LEU A 154 35.59 14.99 -3.18
CA LEU A 154 34.38 15.28 -3.98
C LEU A 154 34.67 15.30 -5.49
N GLY A 155 35.84 15.79 -5.91
CA GLY A 155 36.13 16.09 -7.31
C GLY A 155 35.31 17.27 -7.83
N HIS A 156 35.11 17.34 -9.16
CA HIS A 156 34.32 18.40 -9.78
C HIS A 156 32.87 18.41 -9.24
N MET A 157 32.43 19.57 -8.78
CA MET A 157 31.11 19.79 -8.18
C MET A 157 30.25 20.69 -9.06
N ASN A 158 29.01 20.25 -9.28
CA ASN A 158 27.98 21.00 -9.99
C ASN A 158 27.07 21.77 -9.03
N ILE A 159 27.26 21.67 -7.71
CA ILE A 159 26.43 22.33 -6.71
C ILE A 159 27.29 23.21 -5.80
N PRO A 160 26.77 24.33 -5.28
CA PRO A 160 27.47 25.14 -4.29
C PRO A 160 27.66 24.39 -2.95
N LEU A 161 28.82 24.58 -2.33
CA LEU A 161 29.08 24.20 -0.93
C LEU A 161 29.17 25.46 -0.06
N LEU A 162 28.17 25.68 0.79
CA LEU A 162 28.05 26.85 1.67
C LEU A 162 28.67 26.57 3.04
N SER A 163 29.52 27.50 3.49
CA SER A 163 30.22 27.40 4.77
C SER A 163 29.45 28.14 5.89
N ASP A 164 28.95 27.40 6.87
CA ASP A 164 28.31 27.91 8.08
C ASP A 164 29.26 27.87 9.30
N LEU A 165 30.40 28.56 9.18
CA LEU A 165 31.45 28.53 10.21
C LEU A 165 30.94 29.00 11.59
N THR A 166 30.01 29.97 11.60
CA THR A 166 29.38 30.53 12.81
C THR A 166 28.32 29.62 13.43
N LYS A 167 27.87 28.58 12.69
CA LYS A 167 26.82 27.62 13.07
C LYS A 167 25.44 28.27 13.19
N GLN A 168 25.29 29.52 12.79
CA GLN A 168 24.03 30.25 12.93
C GLN A 168 22.99 29.71 11.94
N ILE A 169 23.40 29.38 10.71
CA ILE A 169 22.48 28.85 9.70
C ILE A 169 21.95 27.48 10.18
N SER A 170 22.83 26.61 10.64
CA SER A 170 22.49 25.29 11.18
C SER A 170 21.57 25.37 12.40
N ARG A 171 21.74 26.41 13.24
CA ARG A 171 20.90 26.67 14.41
C ARG A 171 19.53 27.21 14.02
N ASP A 172 19.46 28.15 13.08
CA ASP A 172 18.21 28.72 12.57
C ASP A 172 17.37 27.66 11.85
N TYR A 173 18.03 26.72 11.17
CA TYR A 173 17.40 25.54 10.57
C TYR A 173 17.25 24.36 11.56
N GLY A 174 17.52 24.55 12.86
CA GLY A 174 17.22 23.56 13.90
C GLY A 174 17.90 22.20 13.73
N VAL A 175 19.00 22.13 12.97
CA VAL A 175 19.72 20.88 12.66
C VAL A 175 21.07 20.79 13.37
N LEU A 176 21.51 21.85 14.05
CA LEU A 176 22.75 21.87 14.82
C LEU A 176 22.64 21.00 16.08
N LEU A 177 23.58 20.06 16.24
CA LEU A 177 23.82 19.42 17.53
C LEU A 177 24.80 20.29 18.35
N GLU A 178 24.27 21.03 19.33
CA GLU A 178 25.06 21.99 20.11
C GLU A 178 26.25 21.36 20.85
N GLY A 179 26.13 20.12 21.33
CA GLY A 179 27.22 19.43 22.04
C GLY A 179 28.41 19.10 21.12
N PRO A 180 28.21 18.28 20.06
CA PRO A 180 29.25 17.97 19.07
C PRO A 180 29.67 19.14 18.17
N GLY A 181 28.84 20.19 18.03
CA GLY A 181 29.14 21.37 17.21
C GLY A 181 29.05 21.14 15.70
N LEU A 182 28.21 20.21 15.25
CA LEU A 182 28.00 19.86 13.84
C LEU A 182 26.50 19.70 13.51
N ALA A 183 26.15 19.76 12.24
CA ALA A 183 24.76 19.60 11.79
C ALA A 183 24.38 18.12 11.61
N LEU A 184 23.13 17.77 11.92
CA LEU A 184 22.49 16.53 11.47
C LEU A 184 22.29 16.55 9.94
N ARG A 185 21.88 15.41 9.38
CA ARG A 185 21.53 15.28 7.95
C ARG A 185 20.15 15.85 7.67
N GLY A 186 20.00 17.16 7.84
CA GLY A 186 18.78 17.89 7.52
C GLY A 186 18.68 18.23 6.03
N LEU A 187 17.50 18.11 5.44
CA LEU A 187 17.21 18.52 4.06
C LEU A 187 15.89 19.27 4.04
N PHE A 188 15.86 20.39 3.33
CA PHE A 188 14.71 21.28 3.19
C PHE A 188 14.42 21.50 1.71
N ILE A 189 13.15 21.37 1.32
CA ILE A 189 12.66 21.78 0.00
C ILE A 189 11.90 23.08 0.17
N ILE A 190 12.41 24.14 -0.45
CA ILE A 190 11.91 25.51 -0.37
C ILE A 190 11.34 25.87 -1.75
N ASP A 191 10.17 26.49 -1.77
CA ASP A 191 9.49 26.88 -3.00
C ASP A 191 9.99 28.24 -3.56
N PRO A 192 9.53 28.64 -4.76
CA PRO A 192 9.89 29.93 -5.37
C PRO A 192 9.56 31.18 -4.55
N ASN A 193 8.64 31.06 -3.59
CA ASN A 193 8.22 32.12 -2.68
C ASN A 193 9.00 32.10 -1.34
N GLY A 194 9.98 31.21 -1.21
CA GLY A 194 10.76 31.04 0.00
C GLY A 194 10.02 30.32 1.12
N VAL A 195 9.00 29.52 0.83
CA VAL A 195 8.21 28.75 1.81
C VAL A 195 8.70 27.31 1.86
N ILE A 196 8.91 26.76 3.06
CA ILE A 196 9.31 25.37 3.26
C ILE A 196 8.13 24.44 2.94
N LYS A 197 8.30 23.55 1.96
CA LYS A 197 7.29 22.54 1.57
C LYS A 197 7.55 21.18 2.19
N HIS A 198 8.83 20.86 2.42
CA HIS A 198 9.23 19.60 3.01
C HIS A 198 10.51 19.78 3.83
N LEU A 199 10.62 19.02 4.90
CA LEU A 199 11.87 18.82 5.63
C LEU A 199 12.03 17.34 5.98
N SER A 200 13.27 16.85 5.98
CA SER A 200 13.65 15.54 6.49
C SER A 200 14.95 15.65 7.28
N VAL A 201 15.07 14.89 8.36
CA VAL A 201 16.25 14.87 9.22
C VAL A 201 16.61 13.42 9.51
N ASN A 202 17.79 13.01 9.06
CA ASN A 202 18.34 11.70 9.40
C ASN A 202 19.37 11.83 10.51
N ASP A 203 19.48 10.78 11.32
CA ASP A 203 20.63 10.59 12.20
C ASP A 203 21.92 10.38 11.38
N LEU A 204 23.08 10.57 12.01
CA LEU A 204 24.40 10.58 11.39
C LEU A 204 24.74 9.33 10.53
N PRO A 205 24.38 8.08 10.88
CA PRO A 205 24.85 6.91 10.14
C PRO A 205 24.06 6.58 8.87
N VAL A 206 22.92 7.25 8.60
CA VAL A 206 22.03 6.88 7.48
C VAL A 206 21.92 8.00 6.45
N GLY A 207 22.39 7.74 5.22
CA GLY A 207 22.29 8.67 4.10
C GLY A 207 20.86 8.86 3.56
N ARG A 208 20.65 9.96 2.84
CA ARG A 208 19.39 10.33 2.17
C ARG A 208 19.27 9.75 0.77
N SER A 209 18.07 9.83 0.21
CA SER A 209 17.77 9.42 -1.17
C SER A 209 17.59 10.63 -2.08
N VAL A 210 18.43 10.73 -3.12
CA VAL A 210 18.33 11.78 -4.14
C VAL A 210 17.08 11.60 -5.00
N GLU A 211 16.71 10.35 -5.32
CA GLU A 211 15.51 10.04 -6.10
C GLU A 211 14.23 10.47 -5.38
N GLU A 212 14.15 10.24 -4.06
CA GLU A 212 13.00 10.67 -3.27
C GLU A 212 12.91 12.20 -3.22
N THR A 213 14.06 12.88 -3.10
CA THR A 213 14.10 14.34 -3.12
C THR A 213 13.59 14.88 -4.47
N LEU A 214 14.06 14.31 -5.58
CA LEU A 214 13.61 14.70 -6.93
C LEU A 214 12.12 14.40 -7.14
N ARG A 215 11.63 13.25 -6.64
CA ARG A 215 10.21 12.89 -6.68
C ARG A 215 9.35 13.90 -5.92
N LEU A 216 9.79 14.32 -4.73
CA LEU A 216 9.10 15.32 -3.91
C LEU A 216 9.06 16.69 -4.60
N VAL A 217 10.17 17.16 -5.17
CA VAL A 217 10.21 18.42 -5.94
C VAL A 217 9.20 18.38 -7.08
N LYS A 218 9.21 17.31 -7.89
CA LYS A 218 8.26 17.12 -9.00
C LYS A 218 6.81 17.05 -8.51
N ALA A 219 6.56 16.44 -7.34
CA ALA A 219 5.22 16.35 -6.77
C ALA A 219 4.68 17.72 -6.34
N PHE A 220 5.48 18.54 -5.65
CA PHE A 220 5.04 19.89 -5.25
C PHE A 220 4.76 20.79 -6.46
N GLN A 221 5.62 20.74 -7.47
CA GLN A 221 5.40 21.45 -8.73
C GLN A 221 4.13 20.99 -9.45
N PHE A 222 3.88 19.68 -9.47
CA PHE A 222 2.66 19.14 -10.08
C PHE A 222 1.39 19.67 -9.41
N VAL A 223 1.36 19.67 -8.07
CA VAL A 223 0.23 20.16 -7.27
C VAL A 223 -0.01 21.66 -7.51
N GLU A 224 1.07 22.45 -7.62
CA GLU A 224 0.96 23.89 -7.89
C GLU A 224 0.41 24.20 -9.29
N VAL A 225 0.77 23.40 -10.30
CA VAL A 225 0.29 23.58 -11.68
C VAL A 225 -1.15 23.09 -11.88
N HIS A 226 -1.51 21.94 -11.31
CA HIS A 226 -2.77 21.26 -11.62
C HIS A 226 -3.87 21.44 -10.56
N GLY A 227 -3.51 21.78 -9.33
CA GLY A 227 -4.47 21.87 -8.21
C GLY A 227 -5.03 20.51 -7.74
N GLU A 228 -4.49 19.40 -8.25
CA GLU A 228 -4.75 18.05 -7.76
C GLU A 228 -3.75 17.65 -6.68
N VAL A 229 -4.01 16.56 -5.94
CA VAL A 229 -3.09 16.05 -4.91
C VAL A 229 -2.45 14.73 -5.30
N CYS A 230 -1.18 14.56 -4.91
CA CYS A 230 -0.38 13.38 -5.20
C CYS A 230 -0.56 12.28 -4.12
N PRO A 231 -0.95 11.05 -4.48
CA PRO A 231 -1.03 9.92 -3.56
C PRO A 231 0.33 9.46 -3.01
N ALA A 232 0.29 8.49 -2.08
CA ALA A 232 1.50 7.81 -1.60
C ALA A 232 2.25 7.14 -2.76
N ASN A 233 3.59 7.27 -2.75
CA ASN A 233 4.50 6.75 -3.78
C ASN A 233 4.23 7.28 -5.20
N TRP A 234 3.58 8.44 -5.33
CA TRP A 234 3.34 9.07 -6.62
C TRP A 234 4.65 9.33 -7.38
N THR A 235 4.69 8.95 -8.66
CA THR A 235 5.72 9.32 -9.63
C THR A 235 5.09 10.14 -10.75
N PRO A 236 5.88 10.81 -11.61
CA PRO A 236 5.38 11.34 -12.87
C PRO A 236 4.55 10.27 -13.61
N ASP A 237 3.44 10.68 -14.21
CA ASP A 237 2.45 9.86 -14.91
C ASP A 237 1.56 8.95 -14.02
N SER A 238 1.78 8.92 -12.69
CA SER A 238 0.89 8.21 -11.77
C SER A 238 -0.47 8.91 -11.62
N PRO A 239 -1.56 8.16 -11.37
CA PRO A 239 -2.87 8.74 -11.12
C PRO A 239 -2.87 9.63 -9.87
N THR A 240 -3.65 10.69 -9.92
CA THR A 240 -3.76 11.76 -8.91
C THR A 240 -5.20 11.90 -8.41
N ILE A 241 -5.39 12.68 -7.36
CA ILE A 241 -6.71 12.84 -6.71
C ILE A 241 -7.15 14.30 -6.82
N LYS A 242 -8.34 14.54 -7.39
CA LYS A 242 -9.00 15.84 -7.30
C LYS A 242 -9.48 16.06 -5.86
N PRO A 243 -9.07 17.13 -5.15
CA PRO A 243 -9.36 17.32 -3.72
C PRO A 243 -10.80 17.80 -3.46
N HIS A 244 -11.79 17.06 -3.95
CA HIS A 244 -13.21 17.30 -3.73
C HIS A 244 -13.92 15.98 -3.41
N PRO A 245 -14.81 15.90 -2.40
CA PRO A 245 -15.42 14.64 -1.95
C PRO A 245 -16.11 13.81 -3.03
N THR A 246 -16.71 14.46 -4.03
CA THR A 246 -17.36 13.78 -5.16
C THR A 246 -16.36 13.37 -6.23
N ALA A 247 -15.40 14.23 -6.56
CA ALA A 247 -14.46 14.01 -7.67
C ALA A 247 -13.35 13.01 -7.31
N SER A 248 -12.98 12.91 -6.02
CA SER A 248 -11.97 11.97 -5.56
C SER A 248 -12.36 10.50 -5.75
N LYS A 249 -13.67 10.21 -5.87
CA LYS A 249 -14.19 8.86 -6.12
C LYS A 249 -13.64 8.25 -7.40
N GLU A 250 -13.40 9.06 -8.43
CA GLU A 250 -12.80 8.64 -9.71
C GLU A 250 -11.48 7.88 -9.48
N TYR A 251 -10.61 8.43 -8.64
CA TYR A 251 -9.34 7.80 -8.28
C TYR A 251 -9.53 6.50 -7.48
N PHE A 252 -10.40 6.54 -6.47
CA PHE A 252 -10.61 5.40 -5.57
C PHE A 252 -11.32 4.22 -6.24
N GLU A 253 -12.15 4.46 -7.25
CA GLU A 253 -12.77 3.42 -8.07
C GLU A 253 -11.73 2.76 -8.98
N LYS A 254 -10.91 3.57 -9.68
CA LYS A 254 -9.86 3.08 -10.58
C LYS A 254 -8.78 2.29 -9.86
N ASN A 255 -8.40 2.68 -8.65
CA ASN A 255 -7.27 2.10 -7.92
C ASN A 255 -7.68 1.07 -6.85
N ARG A 256 -8.89 0.50 -6.94
CA ARG A 256 -9.39 -0.49 -5.98
C ARG A 256 -8.81 -1.90 -6.20
N HIS A 257 -7.69 -2.18 -5.53
CA HIS A 257 -7.07 -3.48 -5.20
C HIS A 257 -7.01 -4.58 -6.29
N PRO A 258 -5.91 -4.68 -7.07
CA PRO A 258 -5.64 -5.80 -7.97
C PRO A 258 -5.28 -7.13 -7.25
N TYR A 259 -4.90 -7.10 -5.97
CA TYR A 259 -4.45 -8.29 -5.25
C TYR A 259 -5.59 -9.22 -4.83
N GLU A 260 -6.80 -8.71 -4.59
CA GLU A 260 -7.92 -9.55 -4.13
C GLU A 260 -8.34 -10.51 -5.24
N SER A 261 -8.44 -10.03 -6.47
CA SER A 261 -8.73 -10.84 -7.65
C SER A 261 -7.65 -11.91 -7.89
N LEU A 262 -6.38 -11.57 -7.66
CA LEU A 262 -5.25 -12.51 -7.82
C LEU A 262 -5.20 -13.57 -6.70
N LEU A 263 -5.42 -13.19 -5.44
CA LEU A 263 -5.48 -14.10 -4.30
C LEU A 263 -6.68 -15.05 -4.38
N LEU A 264 -7.83 -14.55 -4.81
CA LEU A 264 -9.01 -15.37 -5.06
C LEU A 264 -8.74 -16.35 -6.21
N GLY A 265 -8.20 -15.87 -7.33
CA GLY A 265 -7.89 -16.71 -8.48
C GLY A 265 -6.87 -17.82 -8.17
N THR A 266 -5.81 -17.49 -7.43
CA THR A 266 -4.78 -18.47 -7.03
C THR A 266 -5.28 -19.46 -5.98
N GLY A 267 -6.08 -19.02 -4.99
CA GLY A 267 -6.72 -19.91 -4.01
C GLY A 267 -7.73 -20.89 -4.63
N VAL A 268 -8.46 -20.43 -5.64
CA VAL A 268 -9.42 -21.21 -6.46
C VAL A 268 -8.71 -22.31 -7.25
N ILE A 269 -7.59 -22.00 -7.90
CA ILE A 269 -6.82 -22.98 -8.68
C ILE A 269 -6.17 -24.04 -7.77
N ALA A 270 -5.60 -23.61 -6.64
CA ALA A 270 -4.97 -24.51 -5.67
C ALA A 270 -6.00 -25.47 -5.03
N SER A 271 -7.16 -24.96 -4.62
CA SER A 271 -8.22 -25.78 -4.01
C SER A 271 -8.81 -26.81 -5.00
N THR A 272 -9.06 -26.42 -6.25
CA THR A 272 -9.60 -27.33 -7.28
C THR A 272 -8.68 -28.52 -7.55
N THR A 273 -7.36 -28.28 -7.57
CA THR A 273 -6.36 -29.34 -7.80
C THR A 273 -6.28 -30.30 -6.60
N PHE A 274 -6.33 -29.77 -5.38
CA PHE A 274 -6.30 -30.58 -4.15
C PHE A 274 -7.54 -31.47 -4.02
N PHE A 275 -8.74 -30.92 -4.26
CA PHE A 275 -9.99 -31.66 -4.14
C PHE A 275 -10.30 -32.60 -5.33
N GLY A 276 -9.64 -32.45 -6.48
CA GLY A 276 -9.74 -33.42 -7.57
C GLY A 276 -8.98 -34.74 -7.29
N LEU A 277 -7.81 -34.65 -6.65
CA LEU A 277 -6.95 -35.78 -6.34
C LEU A 277 -7.26 -36.45 -5.00
N PHE A 278 -7.63 -35.66 -3.98
CA PHE A 278 -7.81 -36.14 -2.62
C PHE A 278 -8.91 -37.23 -2.46
N PRO A 279 -10.10 -37.11 -3.07
CA PRO A 279 -11.14 -38.14 -2.98
C PRO A 279 -10.73 -39.45 -3.65
N ARG A 280 -9.98 -39.39 -4.76
CA ARG A 280 -9.42 -40.58 -5.41
C ARG A 280 -8.42 -41.30 -4.51
N LEU A 281 -7.55 -40.55 -3.82
CA LEU A 281 -6.61 -41.10 -2.84
C LEU A 281 -7.31 -41.69 -1.61
N LEU A 282 -8.36 -41.03 -1.11
CA LEU A 282 -9.14 -41.50 0.03
C LEU A 282 -9.92 -42.80 -0.31
N LEU A 283 -10.54 -42.87 -1.50
CA LEU A 283 -11.25 -44.06 -1.98
C LEU A 283 -10.34 -45.24 -2.35
N MET A 284 -9.04 -45.02 -2.55
CA MET A 284 -8.07 -46.11 -2.61
C MET A 284 -7.77 -46.70 -1.22
N LYS A 285 -7.89 -45.91 -0.15
CA LYS A 285 -7.69 -46.36 1.24
C LYS A 285 -8.96 -46.91 1.90
N SER A 286 -10.14 -46.44 1.53
CA SER A 286 -11.42 -46.85 2.13
C SER A 286 -12.08 -48.01 1.38
N ALA A 287 -12.51 -49.03 2.14
CA ALA A 287 -13.20 -50.22 1.63
C ALA A 287 -14.71 -49.96 1.35
N VAL A 288 -15.03 -49.02 0.45
CA VAL A 288 -16.41 -48.84 -0.01
C VAL A 288 -16.83 -50.09 -0.79
N LYS A 289 -17.71 -50.91 -0.20
CA LYS A 289 -18.15 -52.20 -0.76
C LYS A 289 -19.08 -52.05 -1.97
N ASN A 290 -19.80 -50.92 -2.06
CA ASN A 290 -20.69 -50.66 -3.19
C ASN A 290 -19.89 -50.09 -4.38
N ILE A 291 -19.73 -50.90 -5.43
CA ILE A 291 -18.96 -50.57 -6.64
C ILE A 291 -19.50 -49.32 -7.32
N PHE A 292 -20.83 -49.17 -7.37
CA PHE A 292 -21.47 -48.01 -7.99
C PHE A 292 -21.14 -46.71 -7.26
N LEU A 293 -21.18 -46.73 -5.92
CA LEU A 293 -20.87 -45.56 -5.10
C LEU A 293 -19.38 -45.20 -5.20
N ARG A 294 -18.49 -46.19 -5.31
CA ARG A 294 -17.04 -45.97 -5.48
C ARG A 294 -16.70 -45.31 -6.81
N GLU A 295 -17.43 -45.62 -7.88
CA GLU A 295 -17.20 -45.07 -9.22
C GLU A 295 -17.87 -43.68 -9.41
N THR A 296 -19.03 -43.41 -8.77
CA THR A 296 -19.77 -42.14 -8.95
C THR A 296 -19.44 -41.04 -7.94
N LEU A 297 -19.01 -41.38 -6.72
CA LEU A 297 -18.71 -40.40 -5.67
C LEU A 297 -17.61 -39.38 -6.05
N PRO A 298 -16.50 -39.75 -6.73
CA PRO A 298 -15.52 -38.77 -7.19
C PRO A 298 -16.11 -37.73 -8.16
N ALA A 299 -17.01 -38.14 -9.05
CA ALA A 299 -17.66 -37.25 -10.01
C ALA A 299 -18.59 -36.26 -9.30
N ALA A 300 -19.34 -36.72 -8.29
CA ALA A 300 -20.19 -35.87 -7.47
C ALA A 300 -19.37 -34.83 -6.69
N ILE A 301 -18.25 -35.26 -6.07
CA ILE A 301 -17.36 -34.35 -5.32
C ILE A 301 -16.73 -33.30 -6.26
N LEU A 302 -16.24 -33.73 -7.44
CA LEU A 302 -15.66 -32.81 -8.43
C LEU A 302 -16.68 -31.76 -8.88
N THR A 303 -17.94 -32.15 -9.07
CA THR A 303 -19.03 -31.24 -9.44
C THR A 303 -19.34 -30.23 -8.33
N GLN A 304 -19.39 -30.68 -7.08
CA GLN A 304 -19.62 -29.80 -5.92
C GLN A 304 -18.47 -28.81 -5.72
N VAL A 305 -17.23 -29.26 -5.85
CA VAL A 305 -16.04 -28.41 -5.77
C VAL A 305 -16.05 -27.37 -6.89
N SER A 306 -16.41 -27.76 -8.12
CA SER A 306 -16.56 -26.83 -9.23
C SER A 306 -17.61 -25.74 -8.95
N ALA A 307 -18.75 -26.11 -8.34
CA ALA A 307 -19.78 -25.16 -7.91
C ALA A 307 -19.27 -24.18 -6.85
N MET A 308 -18.63 -24.71 -5.80
CA MET A 308 -18.04 -23.90 -4.72
C MET A 308 -16.95 -22.96 -5.26
N ASN A 309 -16.20 -23.40 -6.27
CA ASN A 309 -15.15 -22.61 -6.91
C ASN A 309 -15.71 -21.36 -7.61
N VAL A 310 -16.83 -21.50 -8.31
CA VAL A 310 -17.52 -20.37 -8.96
C VAL A 310 -18.04 -19.40 -7.90
N ALA A 311 -18.71 -19.93 -6.87
CA ALA A 311 -19.24 -19.11 -5.78
C ALA A 311 -18.14 -18.35 -5.04
N ALA A 312 -16.97 -18.98 -4.81
CA ALA A 312 -15.83 -18.35 -4.15
C ALA A 312 -15.14 -17.32 -5.04
N SER A 313 -14.79 -17.69 -6.28
CA SER A 313 -14.11 -16.79 -7.24
C SER A 313 -14.94 -15.56 -7.59
N ARG A 314 -16.27 -15.68 -7.59
CA ARG A 314 -17.21 -14.60 -7.92
C ARG A 314 -18.00 -14.09 -6.72
N SER A 315 -17.53 -14.37 -5.51
CA SER A 315 -18.18 -13.98 -4.24
C SER A 315 -18.37 -12.47 -4.08
N PHE A 316 -17.61 -11.66 -4.82
CA PHE A 316 -17.69 -10.21 -4.79
C PHE A 316 -18.79 -9.65 -5.69
N GLU A 317 -19.26 -10.36 -6.70
CA GLU A 317 -20.28 -9.83 -7.62
C GLU A 317 -21.64 -9.57 -6.96
N PRO A 318 -22.12 -10.39 -6.00
CA PRO A 318 -23.29 -10.06 -5.19
C PRO A 318 -23.13 -8.80 -4.32
N ILE A 319 -21.90 -8.43 -3.97
CA ILE A 319 -21.60 -7.30 -3.07
C ILE A 319 -21.30 -6.03 -3.87
N ARG A 320 -20.46 -6.14 -4.92
CA ARG A 320 -20.01 -5.04 -5.78
C ARG A 320 -21.02 -4.70 -6.87
N GLY A 321 -21.80 -5.69 -7.30
CA GLY A 321 -22.61 -5.60 -8.51
C GLY A 321 -21.79 -5.84 -9.77
N ILE A 322 -22.51 -6.12 -10.86
CA ILE A 322 -21.95 -6.27 -12.20
C ILE A 322 -22.55 -5.22 -13.12
N GLU A 323 -21.84 -4.94 -14.21
CA GLU A 323 -22.29 -4.02 -15.25
C GLU A 323 -23.58 -4.53 -15.90
N VAL A 324 -24.52 -3.61 -16.02
CA VAL A 324 -25.80 -3.79 -16.69
C VAL A 324 -25.82 -2.83 -17.88
N MET A 325 -26.19 -3.36 -19.04
CA MET A 325 -26.14 -2.69 -20.33
C MET A 325 -27.53 -2.56 -20.94
N ASP A 326 -27.73 -1.54 -21.77
CA ASP A 326 -28.88 -1.39 -22.67
C ASP A 326 -28.76 -2.35 -23.88
N LYS A 327 -29.72 -2.28 -24.81
CA LYS A 327 -29.71 -3.10 -26.04
C LYS A 327 -28.57 -2.75 -26.98
N GLU A 328 -28.10 -1.51 -26.92
CA GLU A 328 -27.03 -0.95 -27.74
C GLU A 328 -25.64 -1.30 -27.19
N GLY A 329 -25.56 -1.82 -25.96
CA GLY A 329 -24.33 -2.23 -25.28
C GLY A 329 -23.69 -1.13 -24.44
N ASN A 330 -24.38 -0.01 -24.20
CA ASN A 330 -23.91 1.05 -23.31
C ASN A 330 -24.14 0.66 -21.85
N VAL A 331 -23.20 1.01 -20.98
CA VAL A 331 -23.28 0.70 -19.56
C VAL A 331 -24.25 1.65 -18.87
N VAL A 332 -25.35 1.11 -18.36
CA VAL A 332 -26.38 1.84 -17.60
C VAL A 332 -25.98 1.99 -16.14
N GLY A 333 -25.32 0.98 -15.56
CA GLY A 333 -24.85 1.02 -14.17
C GLY A 333 -24.44 -0.35 -13.61
N TYR A 334 -24.24 -0.41 -12.29
CA TYR A 334 -23.80 -1.62 -11.58
C TYR A 334 -24.90 -2.19 -10.68
N SER A 335 -25.33 -3.43 -10.93
CA SER A 335 -26.38 -4.10 -10.14
C SER A 335 -25.86 -5.30 -9.35
N ARG A 336 -26.14 -5.31 -8.04
CA ARG A 336 -25.87 -6.42 -7.12
C ARG A 336 -26.81 -7.59 -7.35
N LYS A 337 -28.06 -7.30 -7.71
CA LYS A 337 -29.05 -8.33 -8.05
C LYS A 337 -28.69 -9.04 -9.34
N ALA A 338 -28.24 -8.30 -10.37
CA ALA A 338 -27.71 -8.91 -11.59
C ALA A 338 -26.45 -9.75 -11.27
N GLY A 339 -25.57 -9.26 -10.40
CA GLY A 339 -24.37 -10.00 -9.95
C GLY A 339 -24.71 -11.32 -9.26
N THR A 340 -25.67 -11.30 -8.34
CA THR A 340 -26.14 -12.51 -7.65
C THR A 340 -26.72 -13.53 -8.63
N LYS A 341 -27.52 -13.05 -9.60
CA LYS A 341 -28.09 -13.91 -10.64
C LYS A 341 -27.00 -14.48 -11.56
N ALA A 342 -26.03 -13.67 -11.99
CA ALA A 342 -24.91 -14.10 -12.82
C ALA A 342 -24.08 -15.20 -12.16
N VAL A 343 -23.79 -15.08 -10.87
CA VAL A 343 -23.09 -16.11 -10.10
C VAL A 343 -23.91 -17.40 -10.02
N SER A 344 -25.22 -17.30 -9.78
CA SER A 344 -26.12 -18.46 -9.73
C SER A 344 -26.20 -19.18 -11.08
N ASP A 345 -26.39 -18.44 -12.17
CA ASP A 345 -26.48 -19.00 -13.52
C ASP A 345 -25.15 -19.64 -13.95
N THR A 346 -24.01 -19.06 -13.55
CA THR A 346 -22.67 -19.62 -13.83
C THR A 346 -22.40 -20.87 -13.01
N THR A 347 -22.81 -20.87 -11.75
CA THR A 347 -22.70 -22.05 -10.89
C THR A 347 -23.51 -23.20 -11.49
N THR A 348 -24.72 -22.92 -11.95
CA THR A 348 -25.61 -23.89 -12.59
C THR A 348 -24.98 -24.45 -13.87
N SER A 349 -24.46 -23.61 -14.77
CA SER A 349 -23.83 -24.11 -16.00
C SER A 349 -22.61 -24.97 -15.70
N ARG A 350 -21.79 -24.60 -14.71
CA ARG A 350 -20.59 -25.36 -14.33
C ARG A 350 -20.94 -26.71 -13.73
N VAL A 351 -21.96 -26.76 -12.86
CA VAL A 351 -22.49 -28.03 -12.33
C VAL A 351 -23.00 -28.93 -13.45
N VAL A 352 -23.76 -28.40 -14.40
CA VAL A 352 -24.31 -29.19 -15.50
C VAL A 352 -23.20 -29.71 -16.42
N LEU A 353 -22.23 -28.87 -16.80
CA LEU A 353 -21.15 -29.25 -17.72
C LEU A 353 -20.16 -30.22 -17.10
N PHE A 354 -19.67 -29.94 -15.89
CA PHE A 354 -18.74 -30.85 -15.21
C PHE A 354 -19.43 -32.11 -14.70
N GLY A 355 -20.70 -32.00 -14.27
CA GLY A 355 -21.49 -33.15 -13.85
C GLY A 355 -21.76 -34.12 -15.00
N THR A 356 -22.22 -33.63 -16.14
CA THR A 356 -22.49 -34.49 -17.31
C THR A 356 -21.22 -35.11 -17.88
N SER A 357 -20.16 -34.32 -18.04
CA SER A 357 -18.89 -34.83 -18.57
C SER A 357 -18.17 -35.82 -17.65
N ALA A 358 -18.34 -35.70 -16.33
CA ALA A 358 -17.81 -36.67 -15.38
C ALA A 358 -18.70 -37.93 -15.26
N PHE A 359 -20.02 -37.80 -15.42
CA PHE A 359 -20.97 -38.90 -15.24
C PHE A 359 -21.07 -39.82 -16.46
N ILE A 360 -21.08 -39.26 -17.68
CA ILE A 360 -21.29 -40.04 -18.91
C ILE A 360 -20.22 -41.13 -19.09
N PRO A 361 -18.90 -40.86 -19.00
CA PRO A 361 -17.88 -41.91 -19.15
C PRO A 361 -17.96 -43.01 -18.09
N GLU A 362 -18.42 -42.70 -16.87
CA GLU A 362 -18.58 -43.70 -15.81
C GLU A 362 -19.76 -44.64 -16.07
N VAL A 363 -20.90 -44.08 -16.49
CA VAL A 363 -22.07 -44.89 -16.88
C VAL A 363 -21.74 -45.79 -18.06
N PHE A 364 -21.10 -45.25 -19.10
CA PHE A 364 -20.65 -46.04 -20.25
C PHE A 364 -19.69 -47.14 -19.82
N SER A 365 -18.69 -46.82 -19.00
CA SER A 365 -17.73 -47.81 -18.49
C SER A 365 -18.42 -48.93 -17.69
N HIS A 366 -19.49 -48.65 -16.95
CA HIS A 366 -20.23 -49.65 -16.19
C HIS A 366 -20.85 -50.73 -17.08
N PHE A 367 -21.45 -50.33 -18.21
CA PHE A 367 -22.08 -51.27 -19.15
C PHE A 367 -21.05 -52.12 -19.90
N TYR A 368 -19.95 -51.53 -20.36
CA TYR A 368 -18.94 -52.27 -21.15
C TYR A 368 -18.05 -53.19 -20.31
N LYS A 369 -17.93 -52.96 -18.99
CA LYS A 369 -17.12 -53.78 -18.08
C LYS A 369 -17.50 -55.26 -18.07
N LYS A 370 -18.76 -55.60 -18.38
CA LYS A 370 -19.28 -56.97 -18.40
C LYS A 370 -19.12 -57.70 -19.75
N THR A 371 -18.65 -57.02 -20.78
CA THR A 371 -18.52 -57.62 -22.12
C THR A 371 -17.21 -58.41 -22.26
N PRO A 372 -17.22 -59.59 -22.92
CA PRO A 372 -16.10 -60.54 -22.91
C PRO A 372 -14.81 -59.98 -23.52
N LEU A 373 -14.92 -59.02 -24.44
CA LEU A 373 -13.80 -58.33 -25.07
C LEU A 373 -12.95 -57.55 -24.04
N PHE A 374 -13.60 -56.87 -23.10
CA PHE A 374 -12.93 -55.99 -22.13
C PHE A 374 -12.49 -56.74 -20.87
N VAL A 375 -13.05 -57.93 -20.61
CA VAL A 375 -12.53 -58.87 -19.60
C VAL A 375 -11.19 -59.49 -20.07
N ARG A 376 -11.06 -59.79 -21.37
CA ARG A 376 -9.84 -60.36 -21.96
C ARG A 376 -8.71 -59.34 -22.12
N TYR A 377 -9.05 -58.07 -22.36
CA TYR A 377 -8.09 -56.98 -22.53
C TYR A 377 -8.41 -55.79 -21.61
N PRO A 378 -8.02 -55.82 -20.32
CA PRO A 378 -8.39 -54.77 -19.35
C PRO A 378 -7.87 -53.37 -19.71
N ARG A 379 -6.80 -53.27 -20.52
CA ARG A 379 -6.26 -51.99 -20.99
C ARG A 379 -7.15 -51.29 -22.02
N SER A 380 -7.96 -52.02 -22.81
CA SER A 380 -8.82 -51.43 -23.83
C SER A 380 -10.02 -50.69 -23.24
N LEU A 381 -10.46 -51.06 -22.03
CA LEU A 381 -11.51 -50.34 -21.32
C LEU A 381 -11.06 -48.92 -20.94
N TRP A 382 -9.78 -48.79 -20.59
CA TRP A 382 -9.19 -47.51 -20.21
C TRP A 382 -9.07 -46.57 -21.42
N THR A 383 -8.68 -47.08 -22.58
CA THR A 383 -8.61 -46.30 -23.83
C THR A 383 -10.00 -45.90 -24.33
N LEU A 384 -11.00 -46.79 -24.23
CA LEU A 384 -12.39 -46.46 -24.53
C LEU A 384 -12.91 -45.36 -23.61
N LYS A 385 -12.66 -45.46 -22.31
CA LYS A 385 -13.08 -44.46 -21.32
C LYS A 385 -12.44 -43.11 -21.57
N LEU A 386 -11.14 -43.09 -21.89
CA LEU A 386 -10.43 -41.86 -22.25
C LEU A 386 -10.99 -41.23 -23.53
N SER A 387 -11.20 -42.03 -24.57
CA SER A 387 -11.79 -41.58 -25.84
C SER A 387 -13.20 -41.01 -25.65
N CYS A 388 -14.05 -41.71 -24.89
CA CYS A 388 -15.38 -41.25 -24.53
C CYS A 388 -15.33 -39.92 -23.76
N THR A 389 -14.40 -39.78 -22.81
CA THR A 389 -14.24 -38.53 -22.05
C THR A 389 -13.84 -37.36 -22.95
N ILE A 390 -12.87 -37.56 -23.86
CA ILE A 390 -12.43 -36.53 -24.80
C ILE A 390 -13.58 -36.12 -25.73
N LEU A 391 -14.33 -37.09 -26.25
CA LEU A 391 -15.47 -36.83 -27.14
C LEU A 391 -16.58 -36.06 -26.42
N VAL A 392 -16.93 -36.46 -25.19
CA VAL A 392 -17.93 -35.75 -24.38
C VAL A 392 -17.47 -34.33 -24.07
N MET A 393 -16.21 -34.13 -23.66
CA MET A 393 -15.68 -32.78 -23.41
C MET A 393 -15.68 -31.91 -24.67
N GLY A 394 -15.30 -32.46 -25.82
CA GLY A 394 -15.31 -31.75 -27.10
C GLY A 394 -16.71 -31.32 -27.54
N LEU A 395 -17.71 -32.19 -27.40
CA LEU A 395 -19.10 -31.88 -27.73
C LEU A 395 -19.78 -30.94 -26.72
N MET A 396 -19.34 -30.97 -25.45
CA MET A 396 -19.92 -30.14 -24.40
C MET A 396 -19.64 -28.65 -24.60
N VAL A 397 -18.53 -28.27 -25.25
CA VAL A 397 -18.20 -26.85 -25.45
C VAL A 397 -19.25 -26.13 -26.32
N PRO A 398 -19.60 -26.59 -27.54
CA PRO A 398 -20.68 -25.97 -28.31
C PRO A 398 -22.06 -26.04 -27.62
N VAL A 399 -22.38 -27.18 -27.01
CA VAL A 399 -23.67 -27.37 -26.28
C VAL A 399 -23.77 -26.39 -25.12
N SER A 400 -22.67 -26.11 -24.43
CA SER A 400 -22.63 -25.16 -23.32
C SER A 400 -22.99 -23.74 -23.76
N PHE A 401 -22.43 -23.27 -24.88
CA PHE A 401 -22.70 -21.94 -25.40
C PHE A 401 -24.13 -21.81 -25.92
N SER A 402 -24.70 -22.90 -26.45
CA SER A 402 -26.10 -22.92 -26.88
C SER A 402 -27.08 -22.94 -25.70
N MET A 403 -26.78 -23.67 -24.63
CA MET A 403 -27.67 -23.83 -23.49
C MET A 403 -27.54 -22.69 -22.48
N PHE A 404 -26.35 -22.08 -22.38
CA PHE A 404 -26.05 -21.01 -21.44
C PHE A 404 -25.35 -19.84 -22.15
N PRO A 405 -26.11 -18.94 -22.79
CA PRO A 405 -25.53 -17.80 -23.47
C PRO A 405 -24.81 -16.87 -22.48
N GLN A 406 -23.74 -16.22 -22.94
CA GLN A 406 -22.90 -15.32 -22.13
C GLN A 406 -23.63 -14.05 -21.74
N ILE A 407 -24.52 -13.55 -22.59
CA ILE A 407 -25.33 -12.37 -22.32
C ILE A 407 -26.71 -12.85 -21.88
N GLN A 408 -27.14 -12.40 -20.71
CA GLN A 408 -28.44 -12.74 -20.12
C GLN A 408 -29.30 -11.50 -19.94
N ARG A 409 -30.62 -11.72 -19.92
CA ARG A 409 -31.60 -10.65 -19.76
C ARG A 409 -32.10 -10.60 -18.32
N ILE A 410 -32.29 -9.38 -17.82
CA ILE A 410 -32.93 -9.11 -16.53
C ILE A 410 -33.94 -7.99 -16.68
N GLN A 411 -35.10 -8.16 -16.05
CA GLN A 411 -36.14 -7.13 -16.05
C GLN A 411 -35.70 -5.98 -15.15
N CYS A 412 -35.83 -4.74 -15.65
CA CYS A 412 -35.45 -3.53 -14.93
C CYS A 412 -36.18 -3.42 -13.57
N SER A 413 -37.44 -3.86 -13.50
CA SER A 413 -38.25 -3.91 -12.26
C SER A 413 -37.64 -4.78 -11.15
N LYS A 414 -36.78 -5.74 -11.50
CA LYS A 414 -36.12 -6.61 -10.53
C LYS A 414 -34.84 -5.98 -9.98
N LEU A 415 -34.30 -4.93 -10.59
CA LEU A 415 -33.04 -4.28 -10.20
C LEU A 415 -33.22 -3.29 -9.03
N GLU A 416 -32.16 -2.57 -8.69
CA GLU A 416 -32.12 -1.52 -7.67
C GLU A 416 -32.82 -0.25 -8.18
N GLN A 417 -33.43 0.52 -7.26
CA GLN A 417 -34.20 1.72 -7.60
C GLN A 417 -33.36 2.80 -8.31
N GLU A 418 -32.07 2.88 -8.01
CA GLU A 418 -31.13 3.83 -8.63
C GLU A 418 -30.97 3.58 -10.14
N ILE A 419 -30.98 2.32 -10.57
CA ILE A 419 -30.89 1.93 -11.98
C ILE A 419 -32.25 2.11 -12.66
N GLN A 420 -33.34 1.82 -11.95
CA GLN A 420 -34.70 2.03 -12.46
C GLN A 420 -34.98 3.50 -12.77
N SER A 421 -34.40 4.43 -12.01
CA SER A 421 -34.51 5.87 -12.29
C SER A 421 -33.60 6.35 -13.43
N ALA A 422 -32.59 5.55 -13.82
CA ALA A 422 -31.59 5.95 -14.80
C ALA A 422 -31.96 5.59 -16.25
N THR A 423 -33.01 4.79 -16.47
CA THR A 423 -33.34 4.24 -17.79
C THR A 423 -34.83 3.94 -17.95
N GLU A 424 -35.39 4.27 -19.11
CA GLU A 424 -36.80 3.98 -19.49
C GLU A 424 -37.00 2.56 -20.06
N GLU A 425 -35.92 1.82 -20.29
CA GLU A 425 -35.98 0.45 -20.83
C GLU A 425 -36.54 -0.57 -19.84
N THR A 426 -37.36 -1.49 -20.36
CA THR A 426 -38.00 -2.55 -19.57
C THR A 426 -37.07 -3.74 -19.29
N GLU A 427 -36.10 -3.97 -20.18
CA GLU A 427 -35.16 -5.10 -20.12
C GLU A 427 -33.73 -4.59 -20.27
N LEU A 428 -32.85 -5.11 -19.42
CA LEU A 428 -31.42 -4.82 -19.48
C LEU A 428 -30.62 -6.12 -19.59
N PHE A 429 -29.36 -5.98 -20.03
CA PHE A 429 -28.47 -7.09 -20.33
C PHE A 429 -27.30 -7.08 -19.37
N TYR A 430 -26.83 -8.27 -18.97
CA TYR A 430 -25.62 -8.38 -18.17
C TYR A 430 -24.74 -9.52 -18.70
N ASN A 431 -23.44 -9.36 -18.52
CA ASN A 431 -22.50 -10.41 -18.85
C ASN A 431 -22.48 -11.43 -17.71
N ARG A 432 -22.96 -12.64 -18.01
CA ARG A 432 -22.93 -13.78 -17.09
C ARG A 432 -21.50 -14.26 -16.85
N GLY A 433 -20.57 -14.06 -17.78
CA GLY A 433 -19.25 -14.69 -17.76
C GLY A 433 -19.25 -16.11 -18.33
N VAL A 434 -18.05 -16.69 -18.47
CA VAL A 434 -17.83 -18.01 -19.08
C VAL A 434 -17.98 -19.14 -18.08
#